data_AF-A0A1I7AF74-F1
#
_entry.id   AF-A0A1I7AF74-F1
#
_cell.length_a   1.000
_cell.length_b   1.000
_cell.length_c   1.000
_cell.angle_alpha   90.00
_cell.angle_beta   90.00
_cell.angle_gamma   90.00
#
_symmetry.space_group_name_H-M   'P 1'
#
loop_
_entity.id
_entity.type
_entity.pdbx_description
1 polymer ?
#
loop_
_entity_poly.entity_id
_entity_poly.type
_entity_poly.pdbx_seq_one_letter_code
_entity_poly.pdbx_strand_id
1 'polypeptide(L)'
;MARILSETDISILKTVAPECEGYLCSGSGMAYRSILPPLANHYAKDAQDFLRRIKLLSRYDLEYLVRLILSGEESLGCVPFEYIELFIQNVSERLGEEIAEKVRNAYNTSECPD
;
A
#
# COMPACT_ATOMS: atom_id res chain seq x y z
N MET A 1 -5.34 -8.05 16.42
CA MET A 1 -4.18 -7.47 17.12
C MET A 1 -3.77 -6.19 16.39
N ALA A 2 -3.36 -5.14 17.09
CA ALA A 2 -2.88 -3.92 16.45
C ALA A 2 -1.49 -4.17 15.85
N ARG A 3 -1.39 -4.18 14.50
CA ARG A 3 -0.11 -4.25 13.79
C ARG A 3 0.71 -3.01 14.13
N ILE A 4 2.00 -3.21 14.42
CA ILE A 4 2.99 -2.14 14.57
C ILE A 4 3.84 -2.17 13.31
N LEU A 5 4.06 -1.00 12.68
CA LEU A 5 4.93 -0.91 11.51
C LEU A 5 6.36 -1.25 11.89
N SER A 6 6.96 -2.14 11.12
CA SER A 6 8.37 -2.47 11.20
C SER A 6 9.24 -1.32 10.63
N GLU A 7 10.56 -1.38 10.87
CA GLU A 7 11.49 -0.43 10.25
C GLU A 7 11.42 -0.43 8.72
N THR A 8 11.14 -1.59 8.12
CA THR A 8 10.94 -1.73 6.67
C THR A 8 9.70 -0.98 6.22
N ASP A 9 8.57 -1.17 6.91
CA ASP A 9 7.32 -0.46 6.62
C ASP A 9 7.50 1.06 6.66
N ILE A 10 8.24 1.52 7.67
CA ILE A 10 8.61 2.92 7.88
C ILE A 10 9.47 3.46 6.72
N SER A 11 10.46 2.68 6.27
CA SER A 11 11.33 3.05 5.15
C SER A 11 10.54 3.18 3.84
N ILE A 12 9.61 2.26 3.60
CA ILE A 12 8.70 2.28 2.45
C ILE A 12 7.84 3.54 2.49
N LEU A 13 7.19 3.81 3.63
CA LEU A 13 6.37 5.02 3.85
C LEU A 13 7.16 6.31 3.58
N LYS A 14 8.39 6.41 4.09
CA LYS A 14 9.26 7.56 3.82
C LYS A 14 9.63 7.72 2.35
N THR A 15 9.75 6.61 1.63
CA THR A 15 10.08 6.63 0.20
C THR A 15 8.90 7.15 -0.63
N VAL A 16 7.68 6.70 -0.31
CA VAL A 16 6.46 7.08 -1.05
C VAL A 16 5.85 8.40 -0.57
N ALA A 17 6.05 8.76 0.69
CA ALA A 17 5.53 9.94 1.36
C ALA A 17 6.58 10.52 2.33
N PRO A 18 7.64 11.17 1.82
CA PRO A 18 8.68 11.77 2.65
C PRO A 18 8.15 12.86 3.58
N GLU A 19 7.02 13.50 3.24
CA GLU A 19 6.31 14.46 4.07
C GLU A 19 5.67 13.86 5.33
N CYS A 20 5.64 12.53 5.46
CA CYS A 20 5.17 11.83 6.65
C CYS A 20 6.21 11.94 7.79
N GLU A 21 6.33 13.11 8.41
CA GLU A 21 7.29 13.36 9.51
C GLU A 21 6.92 12.63 10.82
N GLY A 22 5.68 12.18 10.97
CA GLY A 22 5.17 11.70 12.25
C GLY A 22 4.99 10.19 12.43
N TYR A 23 4.81 9.40 11.36
CA TYR A 23 4.24 8.02 11.40
C TYR A 23 2.94 7.85 12.22
N LEU A 24 2.45 8.94 12.78
CA LEU A 24 1.30 9.06 13.66
C LEU A 24 0.20 9.64 12.80
N CYS A 25 -0.95 8.98 12.80
CA CYS A 25 -2.13 9.54 12.18
C CYS A 25 -2.45 10.88 12.85
N SER A 26 -2.45 11.97 12.08
CA SER A 26 -2.59 13.35 12.57
C SER A 26 -3.87 13.59 13.37
N GLY A 27 -4.87 12.72 13.22
CA GLY A 27 -6.14 12.79 13.95
C GLY A 27 -6.22 11.98 15.25
N SER A 28 -5.30 11.02 15.50
CA SER A 28 -5.43 10.08 16.63
C SER A 28 -4.14 9.81 17.42
N GLY A 29 -2.97 10.20 16.91
CA GLY A 29 -1.69 9.90 17.57
C GLY A 29 -1.37 8.40 17.65
N MET A 30 -2.05 7.57 16.85
CA MET A 30 -1.72 6.15 16.70
C MET A 30 -0.86 5.93 15.47
N ALA A 31 0.10 5.01 15.57
CA ALA A 31 0.89 4.56 14.43
C ALA A 31 -0.03 4.01 13.33
N TYR A 32 0.27 4.34 12.07
CA TYR A 32 -0.41 3.72 10.94
C TYR A 32 -0.28 2.19 11.02
N ARG A 33 -1.29 1.47 10.55
CA ARG A 33 -1.31 -0.01 10.53
C ARG A 33 -1.14 -0.59 9.13
N SER A 34 -1.22 0.27 8.12
CA SER A 34 -1.09 -0.07 6.70
C SER A 34 -0.44 1.12 6.00
N ILE A 35 0.19 0.86 4.86
CA ILE A 35 0.96 1.81 4.06
C ILE A 35 0.11 2.37 2.92
N LEU A 36 -0.60 1.51 2.19
CA LEU A 36 -1.38 1.85 1.01
C LEU A 36 -2.61 2.72 1.32
N PRO A 37 -3.45 2.42 2.34
CA PRO A 37 -4.58 3.28 2.67
C PRO A 37 -4.20 4.72 2.99
N PRO A 38 -3.23 5.02 3.88
CA PRO A 38 -2.87 6.40 4.13
C PRO A 38 -2.16 7.03 2.94
N LEU A 39 -1.35 6.29 2.18
CA LEU A 39 -0.77 6.80 0.94
C LEU A 39 -1.86 7.25 -0.04
N ALA A 40 -2.86 6.40 -0.30
CA ALA A 40 -3.93 6.69 -1.25
C ALA A 40 -4.87 7.79 -0.76
N ASN A 41 -5.23 7.83 0.52
CA ASN A 41 -6.24 8.75 1.05
C ASN A 41 -5.70 10.06 1.62
N HIS A 42 -4.47 10.09 2.14
CA HIS A 42 -3.92 11.25 2.84
C HIS A 42 -2.78 11.94 2.08
N TYR A 43 -1.96 11.20 1.33
CA TYR A 43 -0.73 11.75 0.71
C TYR A 43 -0.84 11.90 -0.81
N ALA A 44 -1.47 10.93 -1.48
CA ALA A 44 -1.69 10.97 -2.91
C ALA A 44 -2.80 11.96 -3.25
N LYS A 45 -2.59 12.74 -4.31
CA LYS A 45 -3.55 13.78 -4.72
C LYS A 45 -4.74 13.28 -5.55
N ASP A 46 -4.77 12.04 -6.03
CA ASP A 46 -4.16 11.71 -7.33
C ASP A 46 -3.94 10.21 -7.54
N ALA A 47 -4.73 9.49 -8.36
CA ALA A 47 -4.43 8.10 -8.72
C ALA A 47 -3.09 7.99 -9.48
N GLN A 48 -2.77 8.99 -10.32
CA GLN A 48 -1.50 9.06 -11.03
C GLN A 48 -0.35 9.45 -10.08
N ASP A 49 -0.60 10.34 -9.13
CA ASP A 49 0.36 10.71 -8.08
C ASP A 49 0.70 9.50 -7.19
N PHE A 50 -0.32 8.73 -6.79
CA PHE A 50 -0.16 7.46 -6.10
C PHE A 50 0.74 6.50 -6.90
N LEU A 51 0.46 6.30 -8.18
CA LEU A 51 1.27 5.45 -9.04
C LEU A 51 2.72 5.94 -9.14
N ARG A 52 2.94 7.25 -9.30
CA ARG A 52 4.29 7.84 -9.34
C ARG A 52 5.06 7.56 -8.06
N ARG A 53 4.41 7.71 -6.90
CA ARG A 53 5.00 7.42 -5.58
C ARG A 53 5.35 5.94 -5.44
N ILE A 54 4.43 5.04 -5.77
CA ILE A 54 4.67 3.59 -5.76
C ILE A 54 5.83 3.21 -6.72
N LYS A 55 5.95 3.88 -7.87
CA LYS A 55 7.04 3.64 -8.82
C LYS A 55 8.42 3.99 -8.28
N LEU A 56 8.52 4.89 -7.28
CA LEU A 56 9.79 5.20 -6.60
C LEU A 56 10.33 4.02 -5.77
N LEU A 57 9.44 3.10 -5.38
CA LEU A 57 9.83 1.94 -4.60
C LEU A 57 10.79 1.05 -5.39
N SER A 58 11.77 0.50 -4.68
CA SER A 58 12.62 -0.53 -5.24
C SER A 58 11.81 -1.80 -5.51
N ARG A 59 12.36 -2.71 -6.33
CA ARG A 59 11.71 -4.01 -6.57
C ARG A 59 11.51 -4.79 -5.26
N TYR A 60 12.48 -4.71 -4.35
CA TYR A 60 12.43 -5.38 -3.05
C TYR A 60 11.32 -4.82 -2.15
N ASP A 61 11.19 -3.50 -2.11
CA ASP A 61 10.13 -2.84 -1.33
C ASP A 61 8.74 -3.15 -1.87
N LEU A 62 8.61 -3.18 -3.20
CA LEU A 62 7.37 -3.55 -3.87
C LEU A 62 6.99 -5.00 -3.57
N GLU A 63 7.95 -5.92 -3.63
CA GLU A 63 7.74 -7.34 -3.30
C GLU A 63 7.36 -7.53 -1.83
N TYR A 64 7.98 -6.76 -0.93
CA TYR A 64 7.63 -6.74 0.48
C TYR A 64 6.18 -6.25 0.70
N LEU A 65 5.79 -5.15 0.05
CA LEU A 65 4.41 -4.64 0.10
C LEU A 65 3.41 -5.69 -0.39
N VAL A 66 3.69 -6.33 -1.52
CA VAL A 66 2.83 -7.40 -2.03
C VAL A 66 2.74 -8.55 -1.03
N ARG A 67 3.86 -8.95 -0.42
CA ARG A 67 3.85 -10.01 0.60
C ARG A 67 2.95 -9.65 1.78
N LEU A 68 2.94 -8.39 2.23
CA LEU A 68 2.07 -7.93 3.31
C LEU A 68 0.59 -7.96 2.94
N ILE A 69 0.26 -7.65 1.68
CA ILE A 69 -1.11 -7.77 1.16
C ILE A 69 -1.53 -9.24 1.20
N LEU A 70 -0.68 -10.13 0.71
CA LEU A 70 -0.96 -11.56 0.66
C LEU A 70 -1.01 -12.21 2.05
N SER A 71 -0.26 -11.68 3.03
CA SER A 71 -0.34 -12.13 4.43
C SER A 71 -1.55 -11.55 5.17
N GLY A 72 -2.30 -10.61 4.58
CA GLY A 72 -3.41 -9.92 5.21
C GLY A 72 -2.98 -8.88 6.26
N GLU A 73 -1.68 -8.60 6.35
CA GLU A 73 -1.14 -7.57 7.23
C GLU A 73 -1.40 -6.17 6.67
N GLU A 74 -1.46 -6.04 5.35
CA GLU A 74 -1.78 -4.83 4.63
C GLU A 74 -3.26 -4.80 4.24
N SER A 75 -4.00 -3.83 4.76
CA SER A 75 -5.41 -3.66 4.42
C SER A 75 -5.55 -2.85 3.14
N LEU A 76 -6.33 -3.37 2.19
CA LEU A 76 -6.67 -2.66 0.95
C LEU A 76 -8.09 -2.09 0.95
N GLY A 77 -8.91 -2.38 1.96
CA GLY A 77 -10.34 -2.06 1.98
C GLY A 77 -10.69 -0.57 1.98
N CYS A 78 -9.73 0.31 2.22
CA CYS A 78 -9.92 1.76 2.11
C CYS A 78 -9.23 2.36 0.87
N VAL A 79 -8.69 1.54 -0.04
CA VAL A 79 -8.02 2.01 -1.25
C VAL A 79 -9.04 2.04 -2.39
N PRO A 80 -9.23 3.18 -3.07
CA PRO A 80 -10.15 3.26 -4.20
C PRO A 80 -9.74 2.32 -5.34
N PHE A 81 -10.72 1.77 -6.05
CA PHE A 81 -10.49 0.81 -7.14
C PHE A 81 -9.55 1.35 -8.23
N GLU A 82 -9.65 2.63 -8.58
CA GLU A 82 -8.75 3.24 -9.58
C GLU A 82 -7.27 3.20 -9.14
N TYR A 83 -7.01 3.31 -7.84
CA TYR A 83 -5.67 3.31 -7.29
C TYR A 83 -5.12 1.89 -7.23
N ILE A 84 -5.95 0.91 -6.85
CA ILE A 84 -5.52 -0.48 -6.79
C ILE A 84 -5.25 -1.07 -8.17
N GLU A 85 -6.04 -0.71 -9.19
CA GLU A 85 -5.80 -1.17 -10.56
C GLU A 85 -4.44 -0.66 -11.08
N LEU A 86 -4.10 0.61 -10.82
CA LEU A 86 -2.78 1.14 -11.16
C LEU A 86 -1.65 0.44 -10.37
N PHE A 87 -1.89 0.09 -9.10
CA PHE A 87 -0.94 -0.69 -8.30
C PHE A 87 -0.72 -2.09 -8.90
N ILE A 88 -1.79 -2.80 -9.21
CA ILE A 88 -1.78 -4.15 -9.80
C ILE A 88 -1.06 -4.12 -11.14
N GLN A 89 -1.33 -3.12 -11.99
CA GLN A 89 -0.62 -2.96 -13.26
C GLN A 89 0.90 -2.78 -13.04
N ASN A 90 1.30 -1.91 -12.11
CA ASN A 90 2.72 -1.73 -11.78
C ASN A 90 3.37 -2.99 -11.20
N VAL A 91 2.63 -3.77 -10.41
CA VAL A 91 3.09 -5.08 -9.91
C VAL A 91 3.25 -6.06 -11.07
N SER A 92 2.31 -6.10 -12.01
CA SER A 92 2.39 -6.95 -13.20
C SER A 92 3.63 -6.64 -14.05
N GLU A 93 3.87 -5.34 -14.30
CA GLU A 93 5.04 -4.87 -15.07
C GLU A 93 6.39 -5.18 -14.40
N ARG A 94 6.46 -5.18 -13.05
CA ARG A 94 7.74 -5.26 -12.31
C ARG A 94 8.02 -6.61 -11.66
N LEU A 95 6.98 -7.30 -11.18
CA LEU A 95 7.05 -8.57 -10.45
C LEU A 95 6.44 -9.74 -11.24
N GLY A 96 5.63 -9.45 -12.26
CA GLY A 96 4.98 -10.42 -13.11
C GLY A 96 3.48 -10.55 -12.84
N GLU A 97 2.77 -11.01 -13.86
CA GLU A 97 1.31 -11.10 -13.89
C GLU A 97 0.74 -12.05 -12.83
N GLU A 98 1.45 -13.15 -12.52
CA GLU A 98 1.07 -14.09 -11.47
C GLU A 98 0.93 -13.40 -10.10
N ILE A 99 1.84 -12.49 -9.77
CA ILE A 99 1.84 -11.76 -8.50
C ILE A 99 0.74 -10.71 -8.49
N ALA A 100 0.53 -10.02 -9.62
CA ALA A 100 -0.54 -9.05 -9.79
C ALA A 100 -1.92 -9.67 -9.57
N GLU A 101 -2.17 -10.85 -10.13
CA GLU A 101 -3.43 -11.58 -9.93
C GLU A 101 -3.64 -11.99 -8.47
N LYS A 102 -2.58 -12.38 -7.75
CA LYS A 102 -2.68 -12.67 -6.30
C LYS A 102 -3.09 -11.43 -5.51
N VAL A 103 -2.51 -10.27 -5.82
CA VAL A 103 -2.88 -8.98 -5.19
C VAL A 103 -4.33 -8.63 -5.50
N ARG A 104 -4.76 -8.79 -6.75
CA ARG A 104 -6.14 -8.55 -7.17
C ARG A 104 -7.14 -9.43 -6.41
N ASN A 105 -6.84 -10.71 -6.28
CA ASN A 105 -7.66 -11.63 -5.51
C ASN A 105 -7.70 -11.23 -4.02
N ALA A 106 -6.57 -10.83 -3.45
CA ALA A 106 -6.53 -10.34 -2.07
C ALA A 106 -7.38 -9.07 -1.89
N TYR A 107 -7.37 -8.14 -2.86
CA TYR A 107 -8.27 -6.97 -2.86
C TYR A 107 -9.74 -7.38 -2.83
N ASN A 108 -10.14 -8.24 -3.77
CA ASN A 108 -11.52 -8.73 -3.88
C ASN A 108 -11.98 -9.52 -2.63
N THR A 109 -11.05 -10.19 -1.96
CA THR A 109 -11.34 -10.95 -0.72
C THR A 109 -11.36 -10.05 0.52
N SER A 110 -10.73 -8.87 0.44
CA SER A 110 -10.67 -7.89 1.53
C SER A 110 -11.90 -6.97 1.57
N GLU A 111 -12.64 -6.87 0.47
CA GLU A 111 -13.99 -6.30 0.46
C GLU A 111 -14.91 -7.26 1.24
N CYS A 112 -15.52 -6.79 2.32
CA CYS A 112 -16.42 -7.61 3.14
C CYS A 112 -17.47 -8.29 2.25
N PRO A 113 -17.73 -9.60 2.41
CA PRO A 113 -18.94 -10.19 1.83
C PRO A 113 -20.17 -9.47 2.41
N ASP A 114 -21.10 -9.12 1.52
CA ASP A 114 -22.45 -8.63 1.86
C ASP A 114 -23.13 -9.47 2.97
#